data_AF-A0A521RTE9-F1
#
_entry.id   AF-A0A521RTE9-F1
#
_cell.length_a   1.000
_cell.length_b   1.000
_cell.length_c   1.000
_cell.angle_alpha   90.00
_cell.angle_beta   90.00
_cell.angle_gamma   90.00
#
_symmetry.space_group_name_H-M   'P 1'
#
loop_
_entity.id
_entity.type
_entity.pdbx_description
1 polymer ?
#
loop_
_entity_poly.entity_id
_entity_poly.type
_entity_poly.pdbx_seq_one_letter_code
_entity_poly.pdbx_strand_id
1 'polypeptide(L)'
;MFTQEDFEQLIKNYNEDFLYLLIRASQNSYECLISSFMMLKDLYNAIVKFQASEKYFFRILPYPLSFRANDDLLRTMGFDEEGIRNIYGFLEFVKQTQGKEFEECLQDSVYNLCKRDPGDQPWRMRN
;
A
#
# COMPACT_ATOMS: atom_id res chain seq x y z
N MET A 1 19.44 12.88 5.08
CA MET A 1 18.33 13.71 4.58
C MET A 1 17.58 12.84 3.59
N PHE A 2 16.26 12.71 3.70
CA PHE A 2 15.49 11.91 2.75
C PHE A 2 15.41 12.70 1.43
N THR A 3 15.84 12.10 0.31
CA THR A 3 15.89 12.75 -1.00
C THR A 3 14.81 12.24 -1.95
N GLN A 4 14.73 12.84 -3.14
CA GLN A 4 13.85 12.37 -4.20
C GLN A 4 14.27 10.97 -4.68
N GLU A 5 15.56 10.68 -4.72
CA GLU A 5 16.10 9.34 -5.05
C GLU A 5 15.71 8.30 -3.98
N ASP A 6 15.77 8.67 -2.70
CA ASP A 6 15.30 7.80 -1.61
C ASP A 6 13.79 7.50 -1.73
N PHE A 7 13.00 8.51 -2.10
CA PHE A 7 11.57 8.35 -2.35
C PHE A 7 11.27 7.42 -3.53
N GLU A 8 12.01 7.57 -4.63
CA GLU A 8 11.89 6.68 -5.79
C GLU A 8 12.29 5.25 -5.47
N GLN A 9 13.36 5.07 -4.68
CA GLN A 9 13.77 3.73 -4.24
C GLN A 9 12.72 3.11 -3.32
N LEU A 10 12.09 3.89 -2.44
CA LEU A 10 10.98 3.43 -1.60
C LEU A 10 9.82 2.90 -2.44
N ILE A 11 9.44 3.62 -3.52
CA ILE A 11 8.37 3.20 -4.43
C ILE A 11 8.76 1.93 -5.19
N LYS A 12 10.01 1.81 -5.65
CA LYS A 12 10.49 0.59 -6.33
C LYS A 12 10.40 -0.63 -5.41
N ASN A 13 10.90 -0.51 -4.19
CA ASN A 13 10.85 -1.58 -3.19
C ASN A 13 9.40 -1.98 -2.90
N TYR A 14 8.52 -0.98 -2.70
CA TYR A 14 7.08 -1.23 -2.53
C TYR A 14 6.49 -2.01 -3.71
N ASN A 15 6.80 -1.64 -4.95
CA ASN A 15 6.29 -2.30 -6.14
C ASN A 15 6.80 -3.74 -6.29
N GLU A 16 8.07 -3.98 -5.96
CA GLU A 16 8.68 -5.32 -5.97
C GLU A 16 8.04 -6.22 -4.90
N ASP A 17 7.89 -5.72 -3.68
CA ASP A 17 7.26 -6.45 -2.58
C ASP A 17 5.77 -6.71 -2.83
N PHE A 18 5.06 -5.75 -3.43
CA PHE A 18 3.67 -5.93 -3.86
C PHE A 18 3.54 -7.04 -4.91
N LEU A 19 4.43 -7.06 -5.91
CA LEU A 19 4.45 -8.12 -6.91
C LEU A 19 4.76 -9.49 -6.28
N TYR A 20 5.71 -9.55 -5.35
CA TYR A 20 6.01 -10.77 -4.60
C TYR A 20 4.78 -11.29 -3.85
N LEU A 21 4.04 -10.40 -3.17
CA LEU A 21 2.79 -10.75 -2.51
C LEU A 21 1.76 -11.33 -3.49
N LEU A 22 1.60 -10.73 -4.67
CA LEU A 22 0.69 -11.24 -5.71
C LEU A 22 1.10 -12.62 -6.22
N ILE A 23 2.40 -12.88 -6.42
CA ILE A 23 2.92 -14.20 -6.82
C ILE A 23 2.60 -15.26 -5.76
N ARG A 24 2.72 -14.92 -4.47
CA ARG A 24 2.41 -15.85 -3.38
C ARG A 24 0.90 -16.07 -3.24
N ALA A 25 0.11 -15.03 -3.44
CA ALA A 25 -1.35 -15.10 -3.46
C ALA A 25 -1.85 -15.94 -4.64
N SER A 26 -1.26 -15.80 -5.83
CA SER A 26 -1.64 -16.59 -7.01
C SER A 26 -1.40 -18.10 -6.82
N GLN A 27 -0.56 -18.48 -5.86
CA GLN A 27 -0.23 -19.87 -5.48
C GLN A 27 -1.04 -20.39 -4.27
N ASN A 28 -2.10 -19.69 -3.83
CA ASN A 28 -2.93 -20.06 -2.66
C ASN A 28 -2.20 -20.14 -1.31
N SER A 29 -1.05 -19.45 -1.16
CA SER A 29 -0.26 -19.47 0.08
C SER A 29 -0.69 -18.35 1.05
N TYR A 30 -1.94 -18.33 1.51
CA TYR A 30 -2.53 -17.15 2.18
C TYR A 30 -2.15 -16.94 3.65
N GLU A 31 -1.92 -18.00 4.42
CA GLU A 31 -1.83 -17.94 5.90
C GLU A 31 -0.71 -17.02 6.40
N CYS A 32 0.35 -16.82 5.62
CA CYS A 32 1.49 -15.98 5.97
C CYS A 32 1.49 -14.60 5.29
N LEU A 33 0.52 -14.30 4.43
CA LEU A 33 0.53 -13.09 3.58
C LEU A 33 -0.22 -11.91 4.20
N ILE A 34 -1.05 -12.12 5.22
CA ILE A 34 -1.78 -11.03 5.88
C ILE A 34 -0.82 -10.01 6.48
N SER A 35 0.24 -10.44 7.18
CA SER A 35 1.21 -9.53 7.79
C SER A 35 1.96 -8.71 6.74
N SER A 36 2.42 -9.36 5.67
CA SER A 36 3.05 -8.70 4.52
C SER A 36 2.11 -7.71 3.85
N PHE A 37 0.83 -8.07 3.69
CA PHE A 37 -0.18 -7.18 3.14
C PHE A 37 -0.38 -5.93 4.00
N MET A 38 -0.48 -6.09 5.33
CA MET A 38 -0.66 -4.97 6.24
C MET A 38 0.56 -4.02 6.23
N MET A 39 1.78 -4.56 6.19
CA MET A 39 2.99 -3.75 6.04
C MET A 39 3.00 -2.97 4.72
N LEU A 40 2.61 -3.60 3.61
CA LEU A 40 2.52 -2.94 2.31
C LEU A 40 1.44 -1.86 2.28
N LYS A 41 0.33 -2.06 2.99
CA LYS A 41 -0.69 -1.03 3.20
C LYS A 41 -0.15 0.20 3.90
N ASP A 42 0.55 0.00 5.01
CA ASP A 42 1.12 1.11 5.77
C ASP A 42 2.19 1.84 4.95
N LEU A 43 3.00 1.10 4.19
CA LEU A 43 4.00 1.66 3.28
C LEU A 43 3.36 2.47 2.14
N TYR A 44 2.32 1.95 1.48
CA TYR A 44 1.57 2.68 0.46
C TYR A 44 1.01 3.99 1.01
N ASN A 45 0.39 3.95 2.19
CA ASN A 45 -0.13 5.16 2.85
C ASN A 45 0.97 6.18 3.16
N ALA A 46 2.15 5.71 3.58
CA ALA A 46 3.30 6.58 3.81
C ALA A 46 3.78 7.23 2.50
N ILE A 47 3.89 6.47 1.41
CA ILE A 47 4.28 6.96 0.08
C ILE A 47 3.32 8.07 -0.39
N VAL A 48 2.02 7.84 -0.29
CA VAL A 48 0.99 8.83 -0.65
C VAL A 48 1.12 10.09 0.21
N LYS A 49 1.35 9.96 1.52
CA LYS A 49 1.56 11.10 2.43
C LYS A 49 2.84 11.88 2.13
N PHE A 50 3.93 11.20 1.76
CA PHE A 50 5.16 11.86 1.34
C PHE A 50 4.93 12.70 0.09
N GLN A 51 4.22 12.17 -0.91
CA GLN A 51 3.90 12.95 -2.11
C GLN A 51 2.93 14.10 -1.80
N ALA A 52 1.92 13.89 -0.95
CA ALA A 52 0.98 14.94 -0.53
C ALA A 52 1.65 16.10 0.25
N SER A 53 2.89 15.92 0.72
CA SER A 53 3.68 17.00 1.32
C SER A 53 4.27 17.98 0.31
N GLU A 54 4.08 17.75 -0.99
CA GLU A 54 4.57 18.55 -2.13
C GLU A 54 6.11 18.64 -2.24
N LYS A 55 6.84 17.91 -1.38
CA LYS A 55 8.31 17.84 -1.38
C LYS A 55 8.87 16.81 -2.35
N TYR A 56 8.05 15.82 -2.74
CA TYR A 56 8.45 14.71 -3.58
C TYR A 56 7.42 14.51 -4.69
N PHE A 57 7.89 14.02 -5.84
CA PHE A 57 7.05 13.79 -7.01
C PHE A 57 7.04 12.33 -7.40
N PHE A 58 5.90 11.84 -7.90
CA PHE A 58 5.82 10.52 -8.51
C PHE A 58 6.47 10.54 -9.90
N ARG A 59 7.75 10.14 -9.98
CA ARG A 59 8.37 9.75 -11.27
C ARG A 59 8.08 8.29 -11.62
N ILE A 60 7.82 7.49 -10.60
CA ILE A 60 7.35 6.11 -10.68
C ILE A 60 6.05 6.06 -9.88
N LEU A 61 5.03 5.39 -10.42
CA LEU A 61 3.77 5.22 -9.72
C LEU A 61 3.86 3.98 -8.81
N PRO A 62 3.45 4.09 -7.52
CA PRO A 62 3.21 2.91 -6.72
C PRO A 62 2.05 2.13 -7.34
N TYR A 63 2.15 0.80 -7.37
CA TYR A 63 1.02 -0.02 -7.78
C TYR A 63 -0.18 0.28 -6.89
N PRO A 64 -1.39 0.43 -7.47
CA PRO A 64 -2.56 0.71 -6.67
C PRO A 64 -2.81 -0.50 -5.77
N LEU A 65 -2.80 -0.27 -4.46
CA LEU A 65 -3.14 -1.30 -3.49
C LEU A 65 -4.64 -1.71 -3.59
N SER A 66 -5.43 -1.09 -4.47
CA SER A 66 -6.85 -1.41 -4.71
C SER A 66 -7.05 -2.55 -5.70
N PHE A 67 -8.11 -3.33 -5.46
CA PHE A 67 -8.59 -4.46 -6.28
C PHE A 67 -9.12 -4.08 -7.66
N ARG A 68 -9.20 -2.79 -8.00
CA ARG A 68 -9.25 -2.38 -9.41
C ARG A 68 -7.88 -2.55 -10.08
N ALA A 69 -7.12 -3.58 -9.66
CA ALA A 69 -6.16 -4.22 -10.52
C ALA A 69 -6.98 -4.79 -11.68
N ASN A 70 -7.19 -3.92 -12.67
CA ASN A 70 -7.77 -4.27 -13.94
C ASN A 70 -7.16 -5.61 -14.35
N ASP A 71 -7.97 -6.62 -14.70
CA ASP A 71 -7.45 -7.93 -15.13
C ASP A 71 -6.36 -7.74 -16.19
N ASP A 72 -6.46 -6.69 -17.01
CA ASP A 72 -5.41 -6.23 -17.93
C ASP A 72 -4.06 -5.98 -17.25
N LEU A 73 -4.01 -5.28 -16.11
CA LEU A 73 -2.79 -5.05 -15.34
C LEU A 73 -2.20 -6.37 -14.84
N LEU A 74 -3.01 -7.25 -14.26
CA LEU A 74 -2.53 -8.55 -13.78
C LEU A 74 -2.02 -9.43 -14.95
N ARG A 75 -2.70 -9.41 -16.10
CA ARG A 75 -2.24 -10.07 -17.32
C ARG A 75 -0.92 -9.48 -17.82
N THR A 76 -0.74 -8.15 -17.79
CA THR A 76 0.54 -7.52 -18.16
C THR A 76 1.68 -7.87 -17.20
N MET A 77 1.36 -8.19 -15.94
CA MET A 77 2.31 -8.71 -14.95
C MET A 77 2.62 -10.21 -15.12
N GLY A 78 1.92 -10.91 -16.03
CA GLY A 78 2.16 -12.31 -16.37
C GLY A 78 1.31 -13.32 -15.60
N PHE A 79 0.24 -12.90 -14.92
CA PHE A 79 -0.69 -13.81 -14.24
C PHE A 79 -1.70 -14.41 -15.24
N ASP A 80 -1.95 -15.71 -15.11
CA ASP A 80 -2.99 -16.43 -15.83
C ASP A 80 -4.35 -16.36 -15.11
N GLU A 81 -5.40 -16.90 -15.73
CA GLU A 81 -6.77 -16.86 -15.20
C GLU A 81 -6.90 -17.52 -13.81
N GLU A 82 -6.17 -18.60 -13.57
CA GLU A 82 -6.16 -19.28 -12.27
C GLU A 82 -5.45 -18.44 -11.22
N GLY A 83 -4.28 -17.89 -11.55
CA GLY A 83 -3.53 -17.00 -10.69
C GLY A 83 -4.30 -15.74 -10.32
N ILE A 84 -5.00 -15.12 -11.29
CA ILE A 84 -5.86 -13.96 -11.05
C ILE A 84 -7.00 -14.31 -10.09
N ARG A 85 -7.66 -15.46 -10.29
CA ARG A 85 -8.72 -15.94 -9.38
C ARG A 85 -8.19 -16.15 -7.96
N ASN A 86 -7.02 -16.75 -7.83
CA ASN A 86 -6.37 -16.97 -6.53
C ASN A 86 -5.95 -15.64 -5.88
N ILE A 87 -5.52 -14.64 -6.65
CA ILE A 87 -5.26 -13.29 -6.13
C ILE A 87 -6.55 -12.68 -5.57
N TYR A 88 -7.66 -12.73 -6.31
CA TYR A 88 -8.94 -12.22 -5.80
C TYR A 88 -9.42 -12.97 -4.55
N GLY A 89 -9.21 -14.28 -4.49
CA GLY A 89 -9.50 -15.10 -3.30
C GLY A 89 -8.70 -14.66 -2.07
N PHE A 90 -7.41 -14.36 -2.22
CA PHE A 90 -6.58 -13.84 -1.14
C PHE A 90 -7.11 -12.51 -0.61
N LEU A 91 -7.44 -11.62 -1.54
CA LEU A 91 -7.81 -10.28 -1.17
C LEU A 91 -9.21 -10.26 -0.48
N GLU A 92 -10.14 -11.12 -0.89
CA GLU A 92 -11.40 -11.38 -0.17
C GLU A 92 -11.15 -12.00 1.22
N PHE A 93 -10.20 -12.93 1.34
CA PHE A 93 -9.79 -13.50 2.63
C PHE A 93 -9.22 -12.44 3.58
N VAL A 94 -8.44 -11.48 3.07
CA VAL A 94 -7.94 -10.35 3.87
C VAL A 94 -9.08 -9.48 4.38
N LYS A 95 -10.04 -9.15 3.52
CA LYS A 95 -11.23 -8.36 3.87
C LYS A 95 -12.06 -9.03 4.96
N GLN A 96 -12.30 -10.34 4.84
CA GLN A 96 -13.02 -11.12 5.85
C GLN A 96 -12.26 -11.19 7.18
N THR A 97 -10.93 -11.29 7.14
CA THR A 97 -10.11 -11.40 8.35
C THR A 97 -9.94 -10.07 9.10
N GLN A 98 -9.89 -8.94 8.39
CA GLN A 98 -9.67 -7.61 8.98
C GLN A 98 -10.98 -6.85 9.29
N GLY A 99 -12.14 -7.43 8.93
CA GLY A 99 -13.47 -6.93 9.31
C GLY A 99 -13.91 -5.63 8.65
N LYS A 100 -13.25 -5.20 7.57
CA LYS A 100 -13.57 -3.99 6.79
C LYS A 100 -13.28 -4.22 5.31
N GLU A 101 -14.05 -3.57 4.43
CA GLU A 101 -13.68 -3.47 3.02
C GLU A 101 -12.31 -2.76 2.91
N PHE A 102 -11.51 -3.15 1.92
CA PHE A 102 -10.18 -2.59 1.72
C PHE A 102 -10.19 -1.06 1.53
N GLU A 103 -11.22 -0.55 0.86
CA GLU A 103 -11.44 0.88 0.63
C GLU A 103 -11.86 1.61 1.93
N GLU A 104 -12.61 0.95 2.82
CA GLU A 104 -12.95 1.48 4.16
C GLU A 104 -11.70 1.54 5.06
N CYS A 105 -10.79 0.57 4.91
CA CYS A 105 -9.47 0.56 5.56
C CYS A 105 -8.55 1.70 5.11
N LEU A 106 -8.72 2.21 3.88
CA LEU A 106 -8.01 3.37 3.35
C LEU A 106 -8.68 4.67 3.78
N GLN A 107 -10.03 4.73 3.77
CA GLN A 107 -10.81 5.89 4.23
C GLN A 107 -10.65 6.16 5.74
N ASP A 108 -10.65 5.13 6.59
CA ASP A 108 -10.50 5.31 8.04
C ASP A 108 -9.10 5.78 8.47
N SER A 109 -8.09 5.60 7.62
CA SER A 109 -6.74 6.15 7.86
C SER A 109 -6.66 7.68 7.70
N VAL A 110 -7.71 8.29 7.14
CA VAL A 110 -7.91 9.74 7.03
C VAL A 110 -8.58 10.30 8.30
N TYR A 111 -9.22 9.48 9.14
CA TYR A 111 -10.09 9.95 10.23
C TYR A 111 -9.48 9.99 11.64
N ASN A 112 -8.18 9.74 11.80
CA ASN A 112 -7.44 10.13 13.01
C ASN A 112 -6.26 11.04 12.67
N LEU A 113 -6.50 12.01 11.78
CA LEU A 113 -5.64 13.18 11.69
C LEU A 113 -5.77 13.93 13.02
N CYS A 114 -4.77 13.83 13.91
CA CYS A 114 -4.50 14.94 14.82
C CYS A 114 -4.39 16.19 13.95
N LYS A 115 -5.39 17.06 13.99
CA LYS A 115 -5.26 18.40 13.42
C LYS A 115 -4.03 18.99 14.10
N ARG A 116 -3.00 19.26 13.31
CA ARG A 116 -1.87 20.07 13.78
C ARG A 116 -2.47 21.40 14.19
N ASP A 117 -2.48 21.70 15.48
CA ASP A 117 -2.90 23.04 15.89
C ASP A 117 -1.85 24.03 15.38
N PRO A 118 -2.22 25.28 15.04
CA PRO A 118 -1.26 26.29 14.58
C PRO A 118 -0.10 26.56 15.57
N GLY A 119 -0.21 26.06 16.81
CA GLY A 119 0.81 26.13 17.85
C GLY A 119 1.75 24.92 17.94
N ASP A 120 1.53 23.84 17.19
CA ASP A 120 2.34 22.62 17.21
C ASP A 120 3.67 22.81 16.46
N GLN A 121 4.59 23.53 17.13
CA GLN A 121 5.95 23.73 16.66
C GLN A 121 6.90 22.70 17.30
N PRO A 122 7.70 21.96 16.50
CA PRO A 122 8.53 20.85 16.99
C PRO A 122 9.59 21.25 18.04
N TRP A 123 9.90 22.54 18.20
CA TRP A 123 10.88 23.05 19.14
C TRP A 123 10.32 23.48 20.51
N ARG A 124 9.01 23.35 20.75
CA ARG A 124 8.41 23.67 22.07
C ARG A 124 8.46 22.54 23.10
N MET A 125 8.98 21.36 22.76
CA MET A 125 9.24 20.31 23.74
C MET A 125 10.54 20.57 24.51
N ARG A 126 10.55 21.61 25.35
CA ARG A 126 11.46 21.74 26.49
C ARG A 126 10.76 22.48 27.61
N ASN A 127 10.44 21.73 28.67
CA ASN A 127 10.96 21.95 30.02
C ASN A 127 10.92 20.63 30.77
#